data_AF-A0AAD5VFC1-F1
#
_entry.id   AF-A0AAD5VFC1-F1
#
_cell.length_a   1.000
_cell.length_b   1.000
_cell.length_c   1.000
_cell.angle_alpha   90.00
_cell.angle_beta   90.00
_cell.angle_gamma   90.00
#
_symmetry.space_group_name_H-M   'P 1'
#
loop_
_entity.id
_entity.type
_entity.pdbx_description
1 polymer ?
#
loop_
_entity_poly.entity_id
_entity_poly.type
_entity_poly.pdbx_seq_one_letter_code
_entity_poly.pdbx_strand_id
1 'polypeptide(L)'
;MESASLSPPLLSQSGSLVNANLYTRQYPASNSAPLALSSPPSPTGAELSLPLGSGATIASFPSALMVPASSPDAEHPRTIVLANGTWLSFCSSDIPSLPSVSFASDIPWLGRIWDDARPEWDPSGSILSIKGEAIALKHWPDVYRHDTHCRWKKIKKFWTEWRFLAIRWLKASPDDFWNEFSVDGLPLSYTNILQRLREQRKTKDAGDAWDARAESGGQFSSEYCYSKGSRGSISLSSNTAIAKRYRMRQQARGVTELD
;
A
#
# COMPACT_ATOMS: atom_id res chain seq x y z
N MET A 1 14.50 -22.54 65.99
CA MET A 1 15.95 -22.61 65.72
C MET A 1 16.04 -23.29 64.37
N GLU A 2 16.29 -22.66 63.23
CA GLU A 2 17.08 -21.46 62.93
C GLU A 2 16.47 -20.86 61.65
N SER A 3 16.15 -19.57 61.67
CA SER A 3 15.56 -18.85 60.54
C SER A 3 16.69 -18.13 59.80
N ALA A 4 17.07 -18.61 58.62
CA ALA A 4 18.05 -17.95 57.77
C ALA A 4 17.33 -17.02 56.77
N SER A 5 17.36 -15.73 57.11
CA SER A 5 16.98 -14.59 56.28
C SER A 5 18.08 -14.32 55.24
N LEU A 6 17.74 -14.31 53.95
CA LEU A 6 18.63 -13.86 52.88
C LEU A 6 17.93 -12.77 52.07
N SER A 7 18.45 -11.56 52.22
CA SER A 7 18.06 -10.33 51.55
C SER A 7 18.30 -10.38 50.03
N PRO A 8 17.52 -9.63 49.22
CA PRO A 8 17.73 -9.52 47.78
C PRO A 8 18.85 -8.52 47.41
N PRO A 9 19.55 -8.71 46.28
CA PRO A 9 20.58 -7.79 45.83
C PRO A 9 20.02 -6.52 45.17
N LEU A 10 20.72 -5.43 45.43
CA LEU A 10 20.47 -4.05 45.04
C LEU A 10 20.47 -3.81 43.52
N LEU A 11 19.49 -3.02 43.09
CA LEU A 11 19.45 -2.29 41.82
C LEU A 11 20.73 -1.47 41.61
N SER A 12 21.45 -1.75 40.51
CA SER A 12 22.42 -0.83 39.93
C SER A 12 21.77 -0.12 38.74
N GLN A 13 21.32 1.12 38.99
CA GLN A 13 20.98 2.07 37.94
C GLN A 13 22.27 2.66 37.36
N SER A 14 22.66 2.24 36.17
CA SER A 14 23.65 2.93 35.36
C SER A 14 22.94 3.76 34.32
N GLY A 15 22.89 5.07 34.55
CA GLY A 15 22.44 6.05 33.56
C GLY A 15 23.35 6.01 32.33
N SER A 16 22.72 5.92 31.15
CA SER A 16 23.39 6.21 29.89
C SER A 16 22.88 7.53 29.37
N LEU A 17 23.77 8.52 29.40
CA LEU A 17 23.59 9.83 28.84
C LEU A 17 23.44 9.73 27.31
N VAL A 18 22.34 10.29 26.84
CA VAL A 18 22.23 11.18 25.68
C VAL A 18 23.43 11.13 24.73
N ASN A 19 23.25 10.48 23.58
CA ASN A 19 23.99 10.85 22.38
C ASN A 19 23.03 10.85 21.20
N ALA A 20 22.28 11.96 21.09
CA ALA A 20 21.56 12.34 19.90
C ALA A 20 22.58 12.76 18.83
N ASN A 21 23.24 11.78 18.21
CA ASN A 21 23.99 12.03 16.99
C ASN A 21 23.00 12.14 15.83
N LEU A 22 22.79 13.39 15.41
CA LEU A 22 22.17 13.79 14.15
C LEU A 22 22.93 13.12 12.98
N TYR A 23 22.54 11.91 12.61
CA TYR A 23 22.96 11.31 11.34
C TYR A 23 22.15 11.93 10.21
N THR A 24 22.55 13.12 9.79
CA THR A 24 22.33 13.58 8.43
C THR A 24 23.22 12.72 7.52
N ARG A 25 22.81 11.47 7.22
CA ARG A 25 23.30 10.79 6.03
C ARG A 25 22.72 11.54 4.85
N GLN A 26 23.47 12.57 4.43
CA GLN A 26 23.30 13.24 3.17
C GLN A 26 23.47 12.17 2.09
N TYR A 27 22.33 11.67 1.58
CA TYR A 27 22.32 10.80 0.41
C TYR A 27 23.08 11.53 -0.69
N PRO A 28 24.06 10.91 -1.36
CA PRO A 28 24.65 11.53 -2.54
C PRO A 28 23.51 11.77 -3.53
N ALA A 29 23.21 13.04 -3.77
CA ALA A 29 22.37 13.44 -4.89
C ALA A 29 22.89 12.69 -6.12
N SER A 30 22.01 11.94 -6.77
CA SER A 30 22.33 11.37 -8.07
C SER A 30 22.69 12.54 -8.97
N ASN A 31 23.99 12.70 -9.23
CA ASN A 31 24.54 13.73 -10.10
C ASN A 31 24.09 13.39 -11.52
N SER A 32 22.89 13.82 -11.89
CA SER A 32 22.47 13.87 -13.29
C SER A 32 23.31 14.94 -13.95
N ALA A 33 24.33 14.50 -14.70
CA ALA A 33 25.11 15.36 -15.58
C ALA A 33 24.16 16.09 -16.55
N PRO A 34 24.31 17.41 -16.73
CA PRO A 34 23.55 18.14 -17.74
C PRO A 34 24.18 17.87 -19.11
N LEU A 35 23.50 17.08 -19.95
CA LEU A 35 23.72 17.14 -21.39
C LEU A 35 23.14 18.46 -21.88
N ALA A 36 24.01 19.47 -21.97
CA ALA A 36 23.76 20.67 -22.73
C ALA A 36 23.65 20.28 -24.22
N LEU A 37 22.45 20.38 -24.78
CA LEU A 37 22.21 20.32 -26.22
C LEU A 37 21.18 21.39 -26.59
N SER A 38 21.73 22.55 -26.93
CA SER A 38 21.34 23.47 -28.01
C SER A 38 19.85 23.59 -28.35
N SER A 39 19.27 24.74 -27.98
CA SER A 39 17.98 25.22 -28.48
C SER A 39 18.06 25.63 -29.97
N PRO A 40 17.14 25.20 -30.83
CA PRO A 40 16.90 25.86 -32.12
C PRO A 40 15.96 27.08 -31.99
N PRO A 41 16.11 28.12 -32.85
CA PRO A 41 15.37 29.37 -32.76
C PRO A 41 13.92 29.27 -33.27
N SER A 42 13.03 30.04 -32.63
CA SER A 42 11.65 30.27 -33.04
C SER A 42 11.54 31.02 -34.38
N PRO A 43 10.65 30.58 -35.29
CA PRO A 43 10.13 31.44 -36.33
C PRO A 43 8.89 32.22 -35.85
N THR A 44 9.08 33.52 -35.82
CA THR A 44 8.09 34.60 -35.78
C THR A 44 7.12 34.54 -36.97
N GLY A 45 5.84 34.81 -36.70
CA GLY A 45 4.95 35.52 -37.63
C GLY A 45 3.88 34.68 -38.33
N ALA A 46 2.63 34.93 -37.99
CA ALA A 46 1.58 35.35 -38.94
C ALA A 46 0.24 35.49 -38.20
N GLU A 47 -0.06 36.75 -37.87
CA GLU A 47 -1.38 37.26 -37.54
C GLU A 47 -2.21 37.31 -38.84
N LEU A 48 -3.41 36.71 -38.85
CA LEU A 48 -4.44 37.00 -39.83
C LEU A 48 -5.81 37.05 -39.18
N SER A 49 -6.46 38.17 -39.43
CA SER A 49 -7.71 38.67 -38.88
C SER A 49 -8.93 38.23 -39.70
N LEU A 50 -10.05 37.99 -38.98
CA LEU A 50 -11.48 38.21 -39.37
C LEU A 50 -12.10 37.30 -40.48
N PRO A 51 -13.44 37.11 -40.59
CA PRO A 51 -14.51 38.00 -40.11
C PRO A 51 -15.74 37.38 -39.41
N LEU A 52 -16.46 38.33 -38.81
CA LEU A 52 -17.80 38.33 -38.27
C LEU A 52 -18.86 37.86 -39.31
N GLY A 53 -19.66 36.86 -38.94
CA GLY A 53 -20.84 36.44 -39.70
C GLY A 53 -22.08 36.45 -38.80
N SER A 54 -22.89 37.50 -38.92
CA SER A 54 -24.26 37.57 -38.40
C SER A 54 -25.21 36.86 -39.35
N GLY A 55 -26.08 36.00 -38.81
CA GLY A 55 -27.16 35.36 -39.55
C GLY A 55 -28.20 34.79 -38.61
N ALA A 56 -29.27 35.56 -38.39
CA ALA A 56 -30.47 35.14 -37.67
C ALA A 56 -31.21 34.02 -38.43
N THR A 57 -31.83 33.08 -37.72
CA THR A 57 -33.22 32.64 -37.97
C THR A 57 -33.71 31.86 -36.76
N ILE A 58 -34.81 32.35 -36.20
CA ILE A 58 -35.56 31.78 -35.08
C ILE A 58 -36.44 30.68 -35.68
N ALA A 59 -36.22 29.42 -35.31
CA ALA A 59 -37.14 28.34 -35.60
C ALA A 59 -37.66 27.78 -34.27
N SER A 60 -38.88 28.20 -33.94
CA SER A 60 -39.68 27.71 -32.83
C SER A 60 -40.06 26.25 -33.09
N PHE A 61 -39.61 25.34 -32.24
CA PHE A 61 -40.05 23.95 -32.24
C PHE A 61 -40.97 23.70 -31.04
N PRO A 62 -42.08 22.96 -31.23
CA PRO A 62 -43.06 22.72 -30.20
C PRO A 62 -42.48 21.84 -29.08
N SER A 63 -42.80 22.21 -27.84
CA SER A 63 -42.50 21.48 -26.62
C SER A 63 -42.98 20.03 -26.73
N ALA A 64 -42.04 19.14 -27.04
CA ALA A 64 -42.19 17.72 -26.72
C ALA A 64 -42.15 17.59 -25.19
N LEU A 65 -43.20 16.99 -24.63
CA LEU A 65 -43.28 16.55 -23.24
C LEU A 65 -41.96 15.86 -22.86
N MET A 66 -41.17 16.53 -22.02
CA MET A 66 -39.98 15.95 -21.41
C MET A 66 -40.43 14.78 -20.54
N VAL A 67 -40.32 13.58 -21.09
CA VAL A 67 -40.18 12.36 -20.29
C VAL A 67 -38.94 12.58 -19.44
N PRO A 68 -39.01 12.52 -18.09
CA PRO A 68 -37.80 12.56 -17.28
C PRO A 68 -36.96 11.35 -17.68
N ALA A 69 -35.85 11.62 -18.37
CA ALA A 69 -34.85 10.62 -18.66
C ALA A 69 -34.47 10.00 -17.32
N SER A 70 -34.83 8.74 -17.13
CA SER A 70 -34.36 7.91 -16.03
C SER A 70 -32.83 8.05 -16.00
N SER A 71 -32.32 8.82 -15.03
CA SER A 71 -30.90 9.07 -14.87
C SER A 71 -30.17 7.73 -14.89
N PRO A 72 -29.22 7.53 -15.81
CA PRO A 72 -28.44 6.31 -15.84
C PRO A 72 -27.53 6.32 -14.62
N ASP A 73 -27.72 5.33 -13.77
CA ASP A 73 -26.79 4.88 -12.74
C ASP A 73 -26.53 5.91 -11.62
N ALA A 74 -27.40 5.90 -10.60
CA ALA A 74 -27.05 6.48 -9.31
C ALA A 74 -25.86 5.68 -8.74
N GLU A 75 -24.64 6.17 -9.01
CA GLU A 75 -23.42 5.60 -8.45
C GLU A 75 -23.57 5.52 -6.94
N HIS A 76 -23.51 4.31 -6.40
CA HIS A 76 -23.62 4.13 -4.96
C HIS A 76 -22.36 4.71 -4.29
N PRO A 77 -22.51 5.65 -3.35
CA PRO A 77 -21.38 6.23 -2.67
C PRO A 77 -20.66 5.13 -1.88
N ARG A 78 -19.34 5.16 -1.93
CA ARG A 78 -18.45 4.24 -1.21
C ARG A 78 -17.90 4.94 0.01
N THR A 79 -17.61 4.17 1.05
CA THR A 79 -17.08 4.72 2.30
C THR A 79 -15.81 4.00 2.71
N ILE A 80 -14.81 4.76 3.14
CA ILE A 80 -13.66 4.25 3.88
C ILE A 80 -13.56 4.99 5.22
N VAL A 81 -12.98 4.34 6.21
CA VAL A 81 -12.71 4.91 7.53
C VAL A 81 -11.22 5.15 7.63
N LEU A 82 -10.83 6.41 7.81
CA LEU A 82 -9.44 6.81 8.02
C LEU A 82 -9.06 6.60 9.50
N ALA A 83 -7.76 6.56 9.78
CA ALA A 83 -7.26 6.30 11.14
C ALA A 83 -7.65 7.39 12.17
N ASN A 84 -7.90 8.62 11.71
CA ASN A 84 -8.43 9.71 12.53
C ASN A 84 -9.93 9.55 12.87
N GLY A 85 -10.58 8.46 12.42
CA GLY A 85 -12.00 8.20 12.61
C GLY A 85 -12.91 8.85 11.58
N THR A 86 -12.38 9.61 10.63
CA THR A 86 -13.17 10.27 9.59
C THR A 86 -13.73 9.24 8.60
N TRP A 87 -15.05 9.31 8.39
CA TRP A 87 -15.76 8.56 7.37
C TRP A 87 -15.73 9.35 6.07
N LEU A 88 -14.98 8.86 5.08
CA LEU A 88 -14.89 9.50 3.79
C LEU A 88 -15.81 8.80 2.80
N SER A 89 -16.85 9.51 2.37
CA SER A 89 -17.77 9.06 1.33
C SER A 89 -17.41 9.62 -0.04
N PHE A 90 -17.27 8.78 -1.06
CA PHE A 90 -16.84 9.17 -2.41
C PHE A 90 -17.46 8.32 -3.53
N CYS A 91 -17.57 8.90 -4.72
CA CYS A 91 -18.01 8.26 -5.96
C CYS A 91 -16.83 7.92 -6.87
N SER A 92 -17.06 7.19 -7.97
CA SER A 92 -15.98 6.82 -8.91
C SER A 92 -15.34 8.06 -9.56
N SER A 93 -16.15 9.09 -9.80
CA SER A 93 -15.76 10.39 -10.34
C SER A 93 -14.83 11.19 -9.43
N ASP A 94 -14.87 10.95 -8.11
CA ASP A 94 -14.05 11.67 -7.13
C ASP A 94 -12.60 11.14 -7.08
N ILE A 95 -12.35 9.97 -7.69
CA ILE A 95 -11.04 9.33 -7.66
C ILE A 95 -10.19 9.91 -8.81
N PRO A 96 -9.08 10.62 -8.53
CA PRO A 96 -8.24 11.19 -9.57
C PRO A 96 -7.60 10.12 -10.46
N SER A 97 -7.05 10.57 -11.59
CA SER A 97 -6.22 9.71 -12.45
C SER A 97 -5.01 9.21 -11.67
N LEU A 98 -4.64 7.95 -11.88
CA LEU A 98 -3.48 7.36 -11.21
C LEU A 98 -2.19 8.10 -11.61
N PRO A 99 -1.45 8.64 -10.63
CA PRO A 99 -0.15 9.23 -10.91
C PRO A 99 0.90 8.15 -11.16
N SER A 100 1.89 8.49 -11.99
CA SER A 100 3.05 7.64 -12.23
C SER A 100 4.08 7.83 -11.13
N VAL A 101 3.96 7.04 -10.06
CA VAL A 101 4.86 7.05 -8.89
C VAL A 101 5.81 5.86 -8.91
N SER A 102 7.05 6.10 -8.49
CA SER A 102 8.03 5.06 -8.14
C SER A 102 8.66 5.35 -6.78
N PHE A 103 8.84 4.32 -5.96
CA PHE A 103 9.53 4.40 -4.65
C PHE A 103 10.94 3.80 -4.70
N ALA A 104 11.48 3.59 -5.90
CA ALA A 104 12.78 2.95 -6.06
C ALA A 104 13.93 3.72 -5.40
N SER A 105 13.81 5.06 -5.35
CA SER A 105 14.82 5.97 -4.80
C SER A 105 14.53 6.41 -3.36
N ASP A 106 13.30 6.26 -2.86
CA ASP A 106 12.90 6.79 -1.56
C ASP A 106 11.93 5.84 -0.83
N ILE A 107 12.51 4.79 -0.24
CA ILE A 107 11.80 3.85 0.64
C ILE A 107 11.32 4.55 1.93
N PRO A 108 12.08 5.48 2.55
CA PRO A 108 11.56 6.26 3.69
C PRO A 108 10.26 7.00 3.38
N TRP A 109 10.14 7.62 2.19
CA TRP A 109 8.90 8.27 1.76
C TRP A 109 7.75 7.29 1.66
N LEU A 110 7.97 6.10 1.07
CA LEU A 110 6.96 5.03 1.06
C LEU A 110 6.48 4.70 2.48
N GLY A 111 7.40 4.64 3.46
CA GLY A 111 7.05 4.41 4.86
C GLY A 111 6.13 5.50 5.43
N ARG A 112 6.43 6.78 5.17
CA ARG A 112 5.64 7.93 5.64
C ARG A 112 4.24 7.99 5.03
N ILE A 113 4.03 7.46 3.83
CA ILE A 113 2.72 7.51 3.15
C ILE A 113 1.99 6.16 3.09
N TRP A 114 2.47 5.16 3.84
CA TRP A 114 1.88 3.83 3.80
C TRP A 114 0.63 3.70 4.66
N ASP A 115 0.67 4.14 5.91
CA ASP A 115 -0.35 3.89 6.94
C ASP A 115 -0.66 5.19 7.71
N ASP A 116 -1.91 5.62 7.65
CA ASP A 116 -2.43 6.82 8.30
C ASP A 116 -2.59 6.68 9.82
N ALA A 117 -2.52 5.45 10.36
CA ALA A 117 -2.56 5.21 11.81
C ALA A 117 -1.23 5.46 12.52
N ARG A 118 -0.17 5.79 11.77
CA ARG A 118 1.17 5.94 12.32
C ARG A 118 1.49 7.41 12.64
N PRO A 119 2.30 7.67 13.68
CA PRO A 119 2.74 9.03 13.98
C PRO A 119 3.63 9.62 12.89
N GLU A 120 4.30 8.78 12.09
CA GLU A 120 5.13 9.23 10.96
C GLU A 120 4.34 9.43 9.65
N TRP A 121 3.01 9.33 9.71
CA TRP A 121 2.13 9.58 8.57
C TRP A 121 2.29 11.02 8.07
N ASP A 122 2.64 11.17 6.79
CA ASP A 122 2.75 12.47 6.13
C ASP A 122 1.60 12.66 5.13
N PRO A 123 0.50 13.34 5.52
CA PRO A 123 -0.61 13.60 4.63
C PRO A 123 -0.25 14.51 3.45
N SER A 124 0.75 15.39 3.61
CA SER A 124 1.18 16.31 2.55
C SER A 124 1.93 15.59 1.43
N GLY A 125 2.64 14.52 1.78
CA GLY A 125 3.30 13.62 0.84
C GLY A 125 2.36 12.62 0.16
N SER A 126 1.07 12.59 0.51
CA SER A 126 0.11 11.65 -0.06
C SER A 126 -0.07 11.88 -1.56
N ILE A 127 -0.09 10.77 -2.27
CA ILE A 127 -0.20 10.73 -3.73
C ILE A 127 -1.67 10.82 -4.18
N LEU A 128 -2.58 10.39 -3.32
CA LEU A 128 -4.00 10.34 -3.57
C LEU A 128 -4.71 11.22 -2.54
N SER A 129 -5.52 12.15 -3.04
CA SER A 129 -6.44 12.93 -2.21
C SER A 129 -7.84 12.84 -2.79
N ILE A 130 -8.83 12.58 -1.95
CA ILE A 130 -10.25 12.49 -2.33
C ILE A 130 -11.00 13.52 -1.50
N LYS A 131 -11.67 14.47 -2.17
CA LYS A 131 -12.38 15.59 -1.52
C LYS A 131 -11.51 16.40 -0.54
N GLY A 132 -10.22 16.55 -0.87
CA GLY A 132 -9.25 17.27 -0.03
C GLY A 132 -8.61 16.43 1.08
N GLU A 133 -9.10 15.21 1.33
CA GLU A 133 -8.54 14.30 2.33
C GLU A 133 -7.44 13.41 1.75
N ALA A 134 -6.29 13.37 2.41
CA ALA A 134 -5.15 12.55 2.02
C ALA A 134 -5.38 11.06 2.31
N ILE A 135 -5.16 10.20 1.32
CA ILE A 135 -5.46 8.77 1.40
C ILE A 135 -4.17 7.94 1.42
N ALA A 136 -3.89 7.31 2.56
CA ALA A 136 -2.77 6.38 2.71
C ALA A 136 -2.82 5.22 1.70
N LEU A 137 -1.64 4.77 1.26
CA LEU A 137 -1.50 3.67 0.30
C LEU A 137 -2.20 2.38 0.76
N LYS A 138 -2.24 2.13 2.08
CA LYS A 138 -2.93 1.00 2.68
C LYS A 138 -4.41 0.88 2.30
N HIS A 139 -5.10 2.01 2.10
CA HIS A 139 -6.54 2.07 1.78
C HIS A 139 -6.84 1.96 0.27
N TRP A 140 -5.82 1.99 -0.59
CA TRP A 140 -6.02 1.94 -2.04
C TRP A 140 -6.79 0.71 -2.54
N PRO A 141 -6.64 -0.51 -1.98
CA PRO A 141 -7.48 -1.64 -2.38
C PRO A 141 -8.96 -1.37 -2.21
N ASP A 142 -9.37 -0.66 -1.14
CA ASP A 142 -10.77 -0.37 -0.84
C ASP A 142 -11.31 0.76 -1.72
N VAL A 143 -10.46 1.76 -2.01
CA VAL A 143 -10.78 2.84 -2.96
C VAL A 143 -11.01 2.30 -4.38
N TYR A 144 -10.09 1.48 -4.87
CA TYR A 144 -10.11 1.03 -6.27
C TYR A 144 -10.85 -0.29 -6.49
N ARG A 145 -11.33 -0.98 -5.44
CA ARG A 145 -11.90 -2.34 -5.53
C ARG A 145 -12.98 -2.50 -6.59
N HIS A 146 -13.84 -1.49 -6.68
CA HIS A 146 -15.03 -1.45 -7.53
C HIS A 146 -14.89 -0.43 -8.66
N ASP A 147 -13.67 -0.01 -8.98
CA ASP A 147 -13.44 0.92 -10.08
C ASP A 147 -13.84 0.30 -11.43
N THR A 148 -14.79 0.94 -12.11
CA THR A 148 -15.32 0.53 -13.42
C THR A 148 -14.24 0.62 -14.51
N HIS A 149 -13.27 1.52 -14.35
CA HIS A 149 -12.18 1.75 -15.30
C HIS A 149 -11.01 0.77 -15.17
N CYS A 150 -11.14 -0.29 -14.35
CA CYS A 150 -10.10 -1.29 -14.14
C CYS A 150 -8.74 -0.71 -13.70
N ARG A 151 -8.68 0.50 -13.10
CA ARG A 151 -7.43 1.14 -12.63
C ARG A 151 -6.72 0.25 -11.61
N TRP A 152 -7.49 -0.43 -10.76
CA TRP A 152 -6.97 -1.40 -9.80
C TRP A 152 -6.10 -2.47 -10.46
N LYS A 153 -6.52 -3.03 -11.60
CA LYS A 153 -5.78 -4.11 -12.28
C LYS A 153 -4.37 -3.66 -12.68
N LYS A 154 -4.22 -2.40 -13.09
CA LYS A 154 -2.94 -1.81 -13.49
C LYS A 154 -2.02 -1.62 -12.30
N ILE A 155 -2.54 -1.09 -11.19
CA ILE A 155 -1.71 -0.72 -10.03
C ILE A 155 -1.51 -1.84 -9.02
N LYS A 156 -2.38 -2.85 -9.00
CA LYS A 156 -2.36 -3.94 -8.03
C LYS A 156 -0.99 -4.62 -7.90
N LYS A 157 -0.26 -4.79 -9.01
CA LYS A 157 1.09 -5.36 -9.00
C LYS A 157 2.04 -4.48 -8.19
N PHE A 158 2.14 -3.21 -8.54
CA PHE A 158 3.00 -2.23 -7.87
C PHE A 158 2.61 -2.06 -6.41
N TRP A 159 1.31 -1.90 -6.14
CA TRP A 159 0.78 -1.80 -4.78
C TRP A 159 1.16 -3.01 -3.92
N THR A 160 1.12 -4.21 -4.49
CA THR A 160 1.52 -5.44 -3.77
C THR A 160 3.00 -5.40 -3.42
N GLU A 161 3.86 -4.93 -4.32
CA GLU A 161 5.30 -4.77 -4.05
C GLU A 161 5.56 -3.71 -2.99
N TRP A 162 4.92 -2.55 -3.10
CA TRP A 162 4.98 -1.46 -2.13
C TRP A 162 4.52 -1.93 -0.75
N ARG A 163 3.43 -2.71 -0.67
CA ARG A 163 2.94 -3.28 0.57
C ARG A 163 4.00 -4.08 1.31
N PHE A 164 4.67 -5.00 0.62
CA PHE A 164 5.65 -5.86 1.28
C PHE A 164 6.89 -5.08 1.70
N LEU A 165 7.30 -4.11 0.88
CA LEU A 165 8.42 -3.25 1.19
C LEU A 165 8.11 -2.35 2.40
N ALA A 166 6.97 -1.67 2.38
CA ALA A 166 6.53 -0.80 3.46
C ALA A 166 6.36 -1.57 4.77
N ILE A 167 5.69 -2.74 4.76
CA ILE A 167 5.54 -3.57 5.96
C ILE A 167 6.91 -4.00 6.52
N ARG A 168 7.89 -4.34 5.67
CA ARG A 168 9.23 -4.70 6.16
C ARG A 168 9.96 -3.49 6.76
N TRP A 169 9.92 -2.36 6.05
CA TRP A 169 10.51 -1.09 6.48
C TRP A 169 9.97 -0.66 7.84
N LEU A 170 8.64 -0.64 7.97
CA LEU A 170 7.92 -0.19 9.16
C LEU A 170 8.09 -1.10 10.39
N LYS A 171 8.61 -2.32 10.21
CA LYS A 171 8.90 -3.30 11.28
C LYS A 171 10.35 -3.24 11.77
N ALA A 172 11.24 -2.55 11.06
CA ALA A 172 12.64 -2.45 11.39
C ALA A 172 12.99 -0.99 11.70
N SER A 173 14.09 -0.77 12.42
CA SER A 173 14.74 0.52 12.36
C SER A 173 15.34 0.73 10.95
N PRO A 174 15.58 1.98 10.50
CA PRO A 174 16.26 2.23 9.24
C PRO A 174 17.61 1.50 9.14
N ASP A 175 18.37 1.47 10.22
CA ASP A 175 19.67 0.80 10.27
C ASP A 175 19.52 -0.71 10.15
N ASP A 176 18.59 -1.34 10.88
CA ASP A 176 18.33 -2.78 10.76
C ASP A 176 17.87 -3.17 9.36
N PHE A 177 17.02 -2.33 8.75
CA PHE A 177 16.57 -2.54 7.39
C PHE A 177 17.75 -2.53 6.42
N TRP A 178 18.59 -1.49 6.47
CA TRP A 178 19.72 -1.41 5.56
C TRP A 178 20.81 -2.43 5.86
N ASN A 179 21.01 -2.82 7.12
CA ASN A 179 21.91 -3.92 7.47
C ASN A 179 21.44 -5.25 6.85
N GLU A 180 20.12 -5.52 6.84
CA GLU A 180 19.58 -6.70 6.16
C GLU A 180 19.71 -6.61 4.64
N PHE A 181 19.44 -5.44 4.07
CA PHE A 181 19.36 -5.21 2.63
C PHE A 181 20.60 -4.50 2.06
N SER A 182 21.77 -4.80 2.61
CA SER A 182 23.07 -4.39 2.05
C SER A 182 23.99 -5.59 1.85
N VAL A 183 24.93 -5.46 0.92
CA VAL A 183 26.03 -6.41 0.70
C VAL A 183 27.31 -5.59 0.70
N ASP A 184 28.27 -5.98 1.53
CA ASP A 184 29.55 -5.25 1.72
C ASP A 184 29.35 -3.76 2.08
N GLY A 185 28.31 -3.46 2.87
CA GLY A 185 27.96 -2.11 3.28
C GLY A 185 27.27 -1.26 2.20
N LEU A 186 27.05 -1.81 1.01
CA LEU A 186 26.32 -1.15 -0.08
C LEU A 186 24.86 -1.59 -0.11
N PRO A 187 23.89 -0.65 -0.11
CA PRO A 187 22.47 -0.97 -0.25
C PRO A 187 22.18 -1.75 -1.53
N LEU A 188 21.34 -2.79 -1.41
CA LEU A 188 20.80 -3.50 -2.56
C LEU A 188 19.90 -2.58 -3.40
N SER A 189 19.89 -2.83 -4.71
CA SER A 189 18.92 -2.17 -5.60
C SER A 189 17.49 -2.50 -5.20
N TYR A 190 16.55 -1.59 -5.50
CA TYR A 190 15.12 -1.78 -5.23
C TYR A 190 14.60 -3.15 -5.71
N THR A 191 14.97 -3.55 -6.94
CA THR A 191 14.58 -4.85 -7.51
C THR A 191 15.12 -6.03 -6.71
N ASN A 192 16.38 -5.94 -6.24
CA ASN A 192 17.00 -6.99 -5.44
C ASN A 192 16.36 -7.09 -4.04
N ILE A 193 15.98 -5.96 -3.43
CA ILE A 193 15.21 -5.93 -2.18
C ILE A 193 13.87 -6.64 -2.37
N LEU A 194 13.11 -6.28 -3.42
CA LEU A 194 11.83 -6.92 -3.72
C LEU A 194 11.98 -8.42 -3.99
N GLN A 195 13.03 -8.83 -4.70
CA GLN A 195 13.31 -10.25 -4.95
C GLN A 195 13.57 -11.00 -3.65
N ARG A 196 14.45 -10.48 -2.78
CA ARG A 196 14.74 -11.09 -1.48
C ARG A 196 13.48 -11.18 -0.60
N LEU A 197 12.64 -10.14 -0.59
CA LEU A 197 11.35 -10.16 0.10
C LEU A 197 10.36 -11.21 -0.47
N ARG A 198 10.39 -11.48 -1.78
CA ARG A 198 9.58 -12.55 -2.39
C ARG A 198 10.09 -13.92 -1.96
N GLU A 199 11.41 -14.12 -1.97
CA GLU A 199 12.04 -15.38 -1.56
C GLU A 199 11.78 -15.68 -0.08
N GLN A 200 11.97 -14.70 0.81
CA GLN A 200 11.64 -14.83 2.24
C GLN A 200 10.19 -15.25 2.45
N ARG A 201 9.24 -14.63 1.74
CA ARG A 201 7.82 -15.01 1.82
C ARG A 201 7.55 -16.41 1.30
N LYS A 202 8.17 -16.79 0.18
CA LYS A 202 8.05 -18.14 -0.37
C LYS A 202 8.55 -19.19 0.62
N THR A 203 9.69 -18.94 1.26
CA THR A 203 10.25 -19.81 2.30
C THR A 203 9.34 -19.89 3.52
N LYS A 204 8.85 -18.75 4.02
CA LYS A 204 7.91 -18.72 5.15
C LYS A 204 6.60 -19.43 4.85
N ASP A 205 6.01 -19.19 3.67
CA ASP A 205 4.79 -19.87 3.24
C ASP A 205 5.02 -21.37 3.07
N ALA A 206 6.22 -21.81 2.65
CA ALA A 206 6.55 -23.22 2.56
C ALA A 206 6.68 -23.86 3.95
N GLY A 207 7.34 -23.19 4.90
CA GLY A 207 7.43 -23.64 6.30
C GLY A 207 6.06 -23.75 6.95
N ASP A 208 5.27 -22.68 6.90
CA ASP A 208 3.91 -22.67 7.47
C ASP A 208 2.99 -23.72 6.83
N ALA A 209 3.15 -24.00 5.53
CA ALA A 209 2.40 -25.06 4.85
C ALA A 209 2.91 -26.45 5.21
N TRP A 210 4.18 -26.60 5.60
CA TRP A 210 4.71 -27.85 6.13
C TRP A 210 4.18 -28.10 7.55
N ASP A 211 4.24 -27.10 8.43
CA ASP A 211 3.68 -27.17 9.79
C ASP A 211 2.20 -27.53 9.75
N ALA A 212 1.43 -26.85 8.89
CA ALA A 212 0.02 -27.15 8.64
C ALA A 212 -0.27 -28.61 8.28
N ARG A 213 0.60 -29.24 7.47
CA ARG A 213 0.47 -30.65 7.07
C ARG A 213 0.87 -31.59 8.20
N ALA A 214 1.92 -31.25 8.94
CA ALA A 214 2.39 -32.03 10.07
C ALA A 214 1.35 -32.05 11.21
N GLU A 215 0.77 -30.90 11.56
CA GLU A 215 -0.22 -30.78 12.64
C GLU A 215 -1.55 -31.47 12.32
N SER A 216 -2.08 -31.26 11.11
CA SER A 216 -3.40 -31.79 10.75
C SER A 216 -3.38 -33.28 10.37
N GLY A 217 -2.22 -33.83 10.02
CA GLY A 217 -2.06 -35.23 9.64
C GLY A 217 -3.13 -35.69 8.62
N GLY A 218 -3.89 -36.73 8.98
CA GLY A 218 -4.97 -37.28 8.15
C GLY A 218 -6.15 -36.32 7.90
N GLN A 219 -6.33 -35.29 8.72
CA GLN A 219 -7.40 -34.29 8.59
C GLN A 219 -6.99 -33.11 7.70
N PHE A 220 -5.78 -33.09 7.15
CA PHE A 220 -5.29 -31.97 6.34
C PHE A 220 -6.25 -31.62 5.19
N SER A 221 -6.72 -32.63 4.44
CA SER A 221 -7.59 -32.41 3.29
C SER A 221 -8.97 -31.85 3.64
N SER A 222 -9.50 -32.16 4.83
CA SER A 222 -10.79 -31.62 5.29
C SER A 222 -10.66 -30.22 5.89
N GLU A 223 -9.52 -29.89 6.51
CA GLU A 223 -9.30 -28.58 7.12
C GLU A 223 -8.81 -27.52 6.13
N TYR A 224 -8.01 -27.92 5.14
CA TYR A 224 -7.40 -27.05 4.15
C TYR A 224 -8.05 -27.24 2.80
N CYS A 225 -9.33 -26.94 2.71
CA CYS A 225 -10.09 -26.99 1.47
C CYS A 225 -10.91 -25.71 1.25
N TYR A 226 -11.41 -25.53 0.03
CA TYR A 226 -12.42 -24.52 -0.28
C TYR A 226 -13.61 -25.16 -0.97
N SER A 227 -14.80 -24.62 -0.70
CA SER A 227 -16.02 -25.05 -1.40
C SER A 227 -16.01 -24.50 -2.82
N LYS A 228 -16.19 -25.37 -3.81
CA LYS A 228 -16.32 -24.98 -5.22
C LYS A 228 -17.73 -25.29 -5.73
N GLY A 229 -18.69 -24.50 -5.24
CA GLY A 229 -20.10 -24.60 -5.65
C GLY A 229 -20.65 -26.01 -5.43
N SER A 230 -21.40 -26.53 -6.40
CA SER A 230 -22.00 -27.87 -6.36
C SER A 230 -20.99 -29.02 -6.48
N ARG A 231 -19.72 -28.76 -6.77
CA ARG A 231 -18.70 -29.81 -7.00
C ARG A 231 -18.02 -30.29 -5.71
N GLY A 232 -18.54 -29.90 -4.56
CA GLY A 232 -17.99 -30.26 -3.25
C GLY A 232 -16.74 -29.46 -2.88
N SER A 233 -15.96 -30.04 -1.95
CA SER A 233 -14.81 -29.39 -1.36
C SER A 233 -13.50 -29.79 -2.07
N ILE A 234 -12.65 -28.81 -2.39
CA ILE A 234 -11.36 -29.03 -3.05
C ILE A 234 -10.22 -28.67 -2.10
N SER A 235 -9.29 -29.61 -1.92
CA SER A 235 -8.09 -29.40 -1.11
C SER A 235 -7.17 -28.32 -1.70
N LEU A 236 -6.61 -27.49 -0.83
CA LEU A 236 -5.67 -26.44 -1.18
C LEU A 236 -4.31 -27.06 -1.53
N SER A 237 -3.81 -26.80 -2.73
CA SER A 237 -2.52 -27.31 -3.19
C SER A 237 -1.38 -26.28 -3.09
N SER A 238 -1.69 -24.98 -3.11
CA SER A 238 -0.69 -23.91 -3.06
C SER A 238 -0.20 -23.64 -1.64
N ASN A 239 1.12 -23.64 -1.42
CA ASN A 239 1.72 -23.31 -0.12
C ASN A 239 1.25 -21.95 0.42
N THR A 240 1.12 -20.92 -0.43
CA THR A 240 0.62 -19.61 0.00
C THR A 240 -0.82 -19.68 0.49
N ALA A 241 -1.69 -20.46 -0.16
CA ALA A 241 -3.09 -20.62 0.26
C ALA A 241 -3.19 -21.41 1.58
N ILE A 242 -2.41 -22.48 1.71
CA ILE A 242 -2.32 -23.29 2.93
C ILE A 242 -1.79 -22.44 4.09
N ALA A 243 -0.64 -21.78 3.91
CA ALA A 243 -0.03 -20.92 4.92
C ALA A 243 -0.97 -19.80 5.38
N LYS A 244 -1.72 -19.18 4.46
CA LYS A 244 -2.72 -18.16 4.81
C LYS A 244 -3.81 -18.75 5.71
N ARG A 245 -4.37 -19.91 5.35
CA ARG A 245 -5.41 -20.60 6.14
C ARG A 245 -4.87 -21.05 7.51
N TYR A 246 -3.63 -21.51 7.55
CA TYR A 246 -2.93 -21.92 8.77
C TYR A 246 -2.77 -20.76 9.76
N ARG A 247 -2.19 -19.64 9.30
CA ARG A 247 -2.03 -18.42 10.13
C ARG A 247 -3.35 -17.91 10.68
N MET A 248 -4.41 -17.88 9.87
CA MET A 248 -5.76 -17.47 10.30
C MET A 248 -6.28 -18.35 11.43
N ARG A 249 -6.04 -19.65 11.36
CA ARG A 249 -6.47 -20.59 12.39
C ARG A 249 -5.67 -20.45 13.68
N GLN A 250 -4.35 -20.28 13.58
CA GLN A 250 -3.51 -20.08 14.77
C GLN A 250 -3.88 -18.79 15.49
N GLN A 251 -4.21 -17.72 14.75
CA GLN A 251 -4.75 -16.49 15.35
C GLN A 251 -6.09 -16.74 16.07
N ALA A 252 -7.01 -17.48 15.45
CA ALA A 252 -8.29 -17.82 16.09
C ALA A 252 -8.10 -18.67 17.36
N ARG A 253 -7.14 -19.61 17.36
CA ARG A 253 -6.82 -20.44 18.54
C ARG A 253 -6.22 -19.61 19.68
N GLY A 254 -5.23 -18.76 19.39
CA GLY A 254 -4.59 -17.92 20.40
C GLY A 254 -5.51 -16.87 21.03
N VAL A 255 -6.59 -16.48 20.35
CA VAL A 255 -7.64 -15.61 20.92
C VAL A 255 -8.55 -16.37 21.90
N THR A 256 -8.59 -17.71 21.84
CA THR A 256 -9.49 -18.52 22.69
C THR A 256 -8.80 -18.99 23.99
N GLU A 257 -7.49 -18.78 24.15
CA GLU A 257 -6.70 -19.32 25.28
C GLU A 257 -6.35 -18.25 26.34
N LEU A 258 -6.95 -17.05 26.26
CA LEU A 258 -6.69 -15.92 27.17
C LEU A 258 -7.95 -15.37 27.88
N ASP A 259 -9.03 -16.15 27.95
CA ASP A 259 -10.21 -15.86 28.79
C ASP A 259 -10.36 -16.87 29.93
#